data_AF-A0A4P6JIK2-F1
#
_entry.id   AF-A0A4P6JIK2-F1
#
_cell.length_a   1.000
_cell.length_b   1.000
_cell.length_c   1.000
_cell.angle_alpha   90.00
_cell.angle_beta   90.00
_cell.angle_gamma   90.00
#
_symmetry.space_group_name_H-M   'P 1'
#
loop_
_entity.id
_entity.type
_entity.pdbx_description
1 polymer ?
#
loop_
_entity_poly.entity_id
_entity_poly.type
_entity_poly.pdbx_seq_one_letter_code
_entity_poly.pdbx_strand_id
1 'polypeptide(L)'
;MLTLQVLNTKGAARQPGCSKTWIHKLAATGKLKAFTYGEEGELVEQTKEVKKPGRALYFLADEVGRYQPAAQRRPRGSKNKPKEKPESK
;
A
#
# COMPACT_ATOMS: atom_id res chain seq x y z
N MET A 1 -26.69 7.24 7.51
CA MET A 1 -25.63 8.28 7.54
C MET A 1 -24.33 7.65 7.08
N LEU A 2 -23.81 8.03 5.92
CA LEU A 2 -22.46 7.62 5.48
C LEU A 2 -21.45 8.51 6.21
N THR A 3 -20.85 8.02 7.28
CA THR A 3 -19.74 8.69 7.95
C THR A 3 -18.51 8.58 7.06
N LEU A 4 -18.09 9.69 6.44
CA LEU A 4 -16.83 9.77 5.72
C LEU A 4 -15.67 9.72 6.71
N GLN A 5 -15.17 8.50 6.98
CA GLN A 5 -14.01 8.32 7.82
C GLN A 5 -12.74 8.37 6.97
N VAL A 6 -11.86 9.31 7.32
CA VAL A 6 -10.56 9.50 6.68
C VAL A 6 -9.48 8.89 7.56
N LEU A 7 -8.62 8.07 6.96
CA LEU A 7 -7.53 7.37 7.64
C LEU A 7 -6.19 7.90 7.16
N ASN A 8 -5.26 8.09 8.09
CA ASN A 8 -3.86 8.23 7.74
C ASN A 8 -3.28 6.88 7.27
N THR A 9 -2.06 6.88 6.74
CA THR A 9 -1.38 5.65 6.28
C THR A 9 -1.34 4.54 7.33
N LYS A 10 -1.23 4.87 8.62
CA LYS A 10 -1.20 3.86 9.71
C LYS A 10 -2.57 3.20 9.88
N GLY A 11 -3.65 3.98 9.87
CA GLY A 11 -5.03 3.48 9.92
C GLY A 11 -5.37 2.64 8.68
N ALA A 12 -5.03 3.16 7.51
CA ALA A 12 -5.26 2.50 6.24
C ALA A 12 -4.48 1.19 6.10
N ALA A 13 -3.31 1.07 6.74
CA ALA A 13 -2.55 -0.18 6.78
C ALA A 13 -3.16 -1.22 7.75
N ARG A 14 -3.70 -0.75 8.89
CA ARG A 14 -4.26 -1.62 9.94
C ARG A 14 -5.53 -2.33 9.47
N GLN A 15 -6.39 -1.64 8.72
CA GLN A 15 -7.71 -2.16 8.32
C GLN A 15 -7.63 -3.41 7.43
N PRO A 16 -6.85 -3.45 6.33
CA PRO A 16 -6.63 -4.65 5.52
C PRO A 16 -5.47 -5.54 6.03
N GLY A 17 -4.86 -5.22 7.18
CA GLY A 17 -3.73 -5.97 7.73
C GLY A 17 -2.45 -5.93 6.87
N CYS A 18 -2.19 -4.82 6.18
CA CYS A 18 -1.05 -4.66 5.26
C CYS A 18 0.06 -3.78 5.86
N SER A 19 1.24 -3.76 5.25
CA SER A 19 2.30 -2.81 5.64
C SER A 19 1.99 -1.39 5.14
N LYS A 20 2.50 -0.36 5.84
CA LYS A 20 2.42 1.05 5.38
C LYS A 20 3.03 1.23 3.99
N THR A 21 4.15 0.56 3.73
CA THR A 21 4.83 0.56 2.43
C THR A 21 3.95 -0.02 1.34
N TRP A 22 3.10 -1.01 1.65
CA TRP A 22 2.15 -1.58 0.70
C TRP A 22 1.06 -0.58 0.35
N ILE A 23 0.48 0.11 1.33
CA ILE A 23 -0.50 1.18 1.09
C ILE A 23 0.06 2.26 0.16
N HIS A 24 1.31 2.68 0.36
CA HIS A 24 1.98 3.62 -0.55
C HIS A 24 2.12 3.07 -1.98
N LYS A 25 2.40 1.77 -2.15
CA LYS A 25 2.43 1.13 -3.47
C LYS A 25 1.04 1.08 -4.11
N LEU A 26 -0.01 0.84 -3.34
CA LEU A 26 -1.39 0.84 -3.84
C LEU A 26 -1.81 2.22 -4.32
N ALA A 27 -1.47 3.26 -3.56
CA ALA A 27 -1.65 4.65 -3.96
C ALA A 27 -0.88 4.96 -5.25
N ALA A 28 0.41 4.63 -5.30
CA ALA A 28 1.26 4.89 -6.47
C ALA A 28 0.79 4.16 -7.74
N THR A 29 0.23 2.96 -7.59
CA THR A 29 -0.34 2.18 -8.72
C THR A 29 -1.74 2.63 -9.10
N GLY A 30 -2.38 3.51 -8.32
CA GLY A 30 -3.77 3.95 -8.51
C GLY A 30 -4.79 2.88 -8.15
N LYS A 31 -4.40 1.84 -7.40
CA LYS A 31 -5.32 0.82 -6.90
C LYS A 31 -6.14 1.30 -5.70
N LEU A 32 -5.70 2.37 -5.06
CA LEU A 32 -6.35 2.97 -3.92
C LEU A 32 -6.20 4.49 -4.04
N LYS A 33 -7.29 5.25 -3.87
CA LYS A 33 -7.22 6.71 -4.01
C LYS A 33 -6.56 7.29 -2.77
N ALA A 34 -5.53 8.08 -3.00
CA ALA A 34 -4.87 8.83 -1.96
C ALA A 34 -5.33 10.29 -2.03
N PHE A 35 -5.52 10.89 -0.86
CA PHE A 35 -5.89 12.28 -0.73
C PHE A 35 -4.81 13.02 0.05
N THR A 36 -4.68 14.30 -0.24
CA THR A 36 -3.87 15.24 0.55
C THR A 36 -4.74 16.43 0.94
N TYR A 37 -4.49 17.02 2.11
CA TYR A 37 -5.12 18.29 2.44
C TYR A 37 -4.50 19.41 1.61
N GLY A 38 -5.35 20.16 0.91
CA GLY A 38 -5.02 21.42 0.25
C GLY A 38 -4.75 22.53 1.26
N GLU A 39 -4.43 23.72 0.76
CA GLU A 39 -4.17 24.90 1.61
C GLU A 39 -5.43 25.37 2.33
N GLU A 40 -6.60 25.13 1.76
CA GLU A 40 -7.91 25.46 2.35
C GLU A 40 -8.47 24.35 3.24
N GLY A 41 -7.70 23.27 3.46
CA GLY A 41 -8.15 22.12 4.27
C GLY A 41 -9.09 21.16 3.53
N GLU A 42 -9.19 21.27 2.21
CA GLU A 42 -9.95 20.33 1.38
C GLU A 42 -9.17 19.03 1.09
N LEU A 43 -9.88 17.91 0.95
CA LEU A 43 -9.27 16.65 0.51
C LEU A 43 -9.14 16.64 -1.01
N VAL A 44 -7.92 16.84 -1.50
CA VAL A 44 -7.60 16.80 -2.93
C VAL A 44 -7.07 15.40 -3.26
N GLU A 45 -7.70 14.74 -4.24
CA GLU A 45 -7.23 13.46 -4.77
C GLU A 45 -5.85 13.64 -5.41
N GLN A 46 -4.89 12.82 -5.00
CA GLN A 46 -3.56 12.82 -5.56
C GLN A 46 -3.54 11.94 -6.82
N THR A 47 -3.72 12.57 -7.98
CA THR A 47 -3.43 11.94 -9.27
C THR A 47 -1.92 11.70 -9.39
N LYS A 48 -1.57 10.59 -10.05
CA LYS A 48 -0.23 9.95 -10.10
C LYS A 48 0.97 10.86 -10.42
N GLU A 49 0.74 12.07 -10.91
CA GLU A 49 1.77 12.99 -11.40
C GLU A 49 2.56 13.71 -10.30
N VAL A 50 2.00 13.91 -9.11
CA VAL A 50 2.66 14.79 -8.11
C VAL A 50 3.19 13.99 -6.94
N LYS A 51 4.28 13.24 -7.17
CA LYS A 51 5.13 12.69 -6.09
C LYS A 51 5.91 13.84 -5.44
N LYS A 52 5.25 14.69 -4.65
CA LYS A 52 5.93 15.60 -3.72
C LYS A 52 6.37 14.77 -2.50
N PRO A 53 7.68 14.50 -2.30
CA PRO A 53 8.15 13.84 -1.10
C PRO A 53 7.78 14.69 0.13
N GLY A 54 7.36 14.04 1.22
CA GLY A 54 7.07 14.69 2.49
C GLY A 54 5.59 15.04 2.77
N ARG A 55 4.67 14.91 1.80
CA ARG A 55 3.23 15.08 2.08
C ARG A 55 2.62 13.82 2.70
N ALA A 56 1.84 14.03 3.78
CA ALA A 56 1.06 12.97 4.39
C ALA A 56 -0.10 12.57 3.46
N LEU A 57 -0.27 11.26 3.27
CA LEU A 57 -1.37 10.69 2.48
C LEU A 57 -2.51 10.26 3.40
N TYR A 58 -3.72 10.52 2.92
CA TYR A 58 -4.96 10.17 3.57
C TYR A 58 -5.79 9.28 2.64
N PHE A 59 -6.64 8.45 3.25
CA PHE A 59 -7.36 7.39 2.56
C PHE A 59 -8.78 7.29 3.10
N LEU A 60 -9.76 7.00 2.25
CA LEU A 60 -11.12 6.77 2.71
C LEU A 60 -11.25 5.37 3.31
N ALA A 61 -11.79 5.26 4.52
CA ALA A 61 -11.92 3.99 5.22
C ALA A 61 -12.81 2.98 4.47
N ASP A 62 -13.80 3.48 3.73
CA ASP A 62 -14.67 2.65 2.89
C ASP A 62 -13.91 2.04 1.71
N GLU A 63 -13.10 2.83 0.99
CA GLU A 63 -12.28 2.33 -0.11
C GLU A 63 -11.20 1.36 0.38
N VAL A 64 -10.57 1.66 1.52
CA VAL A 64 -9.59 0.77 2.15
C VAL A 64 -10.24 -0.54 2.60
N GLY A 65 -11.46 -0.49 3.16
CA GLY A 65 -12.20 -1.67 3.60
C GLY A 65 -12.67 -2.55 2.44
N ARG A 66 -13.00 -1.94 1.30
CA ARG A 66 -13.33 -2.65 0.06
C ARG A 66 -12.11 -3.24 -0.64
N TYR A 67 -10.92 -2.72 -0.35
CA TYR A 67 -9.69 -3.26 -0.89
C TYR A 67 -9.38 -4.62 -0.24
N GLN A 68 -9.78 -5.69 -0.91
CA GLN A 68 -9.27 -7.03 -0.61
C GLN A 68 -7.92 -7.20 -1.31
N PRO A 69 -6.80 -7.33 -0.56
CA PRO A 69 -5.55 -7.72 -1.18
C PRO A 69 -5.77 -9.10 -1.82
N ALA A 70 -5.67 -9.18 -3.15
CA ALA A 70 -5.59 -10.45 -3.84
C ALA A 70 -4.50 -11.27 -3.13
N ALA A 71 -4.90 -12.38 -2.50
CA ALA A 71 -4.08 -13.10 -1.52
C ALA A 71 -2.66 -13.23 -2.06
N GLN A 72 -1.72 -12.50 -1.45
CA GLN A 72 -0.33 -12.52 -1.87
C GLN A 72 0.20 -13.89 -1.47
N ARG A 73 0.08 -14.87 -2.38
CA ARG A 73 0.76 -16.15 -2.31
C ARG A 73 2.23 -15.81 -2.15
N ARG A 74 2.74 -15.93 -0.92
CA ARG A 74 4.18 -15.85 -0.66
C ARG A 74 4.82 -16.82 -1.66
N PRO A 75 5.82 -16.41 -2.46
CA PRO A 75 6.66 -17.41 -3.10
C PRO A 75 7.25 -18.22 -1.95
N ARG A 76 6.76 -19.45 -1.75
CA ARG A 76 7.39 -20.41 -0.83
C ARG A 76 8.80 -20.56 -1.39
N GLY A 77 9.77 -20.03 -0.65
CA GLY A 77 11.17 -20.11 -1.04
C GLY A 77 11.49 -21.53 -1.45
N SER A 78 11.95 -21.69 -2.69
CA SER A 78 12.47 -22.96 -3.18
C SER A 78 13.70 -23.30 -2.33
N LYS A 79 13.50 -24.14 -1.31
CA LYS A 79 14.59 -24.94 -0.74
C LYS A 79 14.95 -25.91 -1.85
N ASN A 80 16.05 -25.65 -2.55
CA ASN A 80 17.04 -26.65 -2.97
C ASN A 80 18.18 -25.94 -3.71
N LYS A 81 19.32 -25.83 -3.03
CA LYS A 81 20.62 -25.61 -3.65
C LYS A 81 21.43 -26.88 -3.37
N PRO A 82 21.54 -27.84 -4.31
CA PRO A 82 22.53 -28.90 -4.16
C PRO A 82 23.92 -28.26 -4.28
N LYS A 83 24.79 -28.52 -3.30
CA LYS A 83 26.23 -28.25 -3.43
C LYS A 83 26.84 -29.42 -4.19
N GLU A 84 26.95 -29.33 -5.50
CA GLU A 84 27.89 -30.20 -6.23
C GLU A 84 29.31 -29.71 -5.91
N LYS A 85 30.04 -30.51 -5.13
CA LYS A 85 31.50 -30.43 -5.09
C LYS A 85 32.01 -31.16 -6.34
N PRO A 86 32.87 -30.56 -7.19
CA PRO A 86 33.70 -31.38 -8.05
C PRO A 86 34.79 -32.02 -7.18
N GLU A 87 34.74 -33.35 -7.09
CA GLU A 87 35.86 -34.17 -6.63
C GLU A 87 37.05 -33.93 -7.55
N SER A 88 38.20 -33.61 -6.94
CA SER A 88 39.49 -33.65 -7.62
C SER A 88 39.89 -35.10 -7.84
N LYS A 89 40.24 -35.45 -9.08
CA LYS A 89 41.11 -36.59 -9.36
C LYS A 89 41.97 -36.30 -10.57
#